data_AF-A0A9P8BKD5-F1
#
_entry.id   AF-A0A9P8BKD5-F1
#
_cell.length_a   1.000
_cell.length_b   1.000
_cell.length_c   1.000
_cell.angle_alpha   90.00
_cell.angle_beta   90.00
_cell.angle_gamma   90.00
#
_symmetry.space_group_name_H-M   'P 1'
#
loop_
_entity.id
_entity.type
_entity.pdbx_description
1 polymer ?
#
loop_
_entity_poly.entity_id
_entity_poly.type
_entity_poly.pdbx_seq_one_letter_code
_entity_poly.pdbx_strand_id
1 'polypeptide(L)'
;MPPRKAKTKAANAEPVTVTLSPDKLEVLEATKSASKDALQSFLIFQSWTIDKSPGLKRMILPSSSTKPRKIACPRGYRSREYDLVGVPVGADLNAIVHKYYNITLTKAIKEEALQNDKAHRKRVDKSGSSEMDGWVNGGGWNITYVAGEGVTQKRHEYLGPAPMVAGYRNLNNPKQDIQILWYDNFLQDRWCEKETWDIDVEISVDAKGEAEWTMLQS
;
A
#
# COMPACT_ATOMS: atom_id res chain seq x y z
N MET A 1 -6.37 -42.99 49.27
CA MET A 1 -5.14 -42.98 48.45
C MET A 1 -5.50 -42.50 47.05
N PRO A 2 -5.01 -41.34 46.58
CA PRO A 2 -5.18 -40.94 45.18
C PRO A 2 -3.97 -41.39 44.33
N PRO A 3 -4.15 -41.67 43.02
CA PRO A 3 -3.06 -42.11 42.16
C PRO A 3 -2.12 -40.97 41.75
N ARG A 4 -0.82 -41.29 41.68
CA ARG A 4 0.28 -40.39 41.28
C ARG A 4 0.17 -40.03 39.79
N LYS A 5 0.25 -38.73 39.49
CA LYS A 5 0.39 -38.19 38.13
C LYS A 5 1.74 -38.60 37.52
N ALA A 6 1.73 -39.29 36.38
CA ALA A 6 2.91 -39.48 35.56
C ALA A 6 3.24 -38.15 34.84
N LYS A 7 4.47 -37.67 34.99
CA LYS A 7 5.02 -36.55 34.22
C LYS A 7 5.43 -37.06 32.85
N THR A 8 4.70 -36.70 31.80
CA THR A 8 5.16 -36.89 30.42
C THR A 8 6.20 -35.80 30.11
N LYS A 9 7.44 -36.23 29.87
CA LYS A 9 8.58 -35.39 29.50
C LYS A 9 8.42 -35.02 28.02
N ALA A 10 8.22 -33.74 27.73
CA ALA A 10 8.23 -33.23 26.35
C ALA A 10 9.64 -33.41 25.77
N ALA A 11 9.75 -34.26 24.75
CA ALA A 11 10.97 -34.39 23.97
C ALA A 11 11.10 -33.14 23.09
N ASN A 12 12.20 -32.43 23.30
CA ASN A 12 12.67 -31.34 22.47
C ASN A 12 13.11 -31.94 21.13
N ALA A 13 12.29 -31.80 20.09
CA ALA A 13 12.64 -32.24 18.75
C ALA A 13 13.54 -31.18 18.11
N GLU A 14 14.82 -31.53 17.93
CA GLU A 14 15.76 -30.74 17.14
C GLU A 14 15.28 -30.69 15.67
N PRO A 15 15.48 -29.57 14.95
CA PRO A 15 15.08 -29.48 13.55
C PRO A 15 15.92 -30.45 12.71
N VAL A 16 15.26 -31.45 12.13
CA VAL A 16 15.86 -32.37 11.17
C VAL A 16 16.28 -31.57 9.94
N THR A 17 17.58 -31.32 9.78
CA THR A 17 18.15 -30.73 8.58
C THR A 17 18.17 -31.79 7.47
N VAL A 18 17.14 -31.77 6.63
CA VAL A 18 17.09 -32.60 5.43
C VAL A 18 18.13 -32.07 4.44
N THR A 19 19.19 -32.83 4.19
CA THR A 19 20.20 -32.53 3.17
C THR A 19 19.65 -32.88 1.78
N LEU A 20 19.23 -31.86 1.04
CA LEU A 20 18.78 -31.97 -0.36
C LEU A 20 19.99 -32.12 -1.31
N SER A 21 19.81 -32.88 -2.40
CA SER A 21 20.82 -32.99 -3.46
C SER A 21 20.95 -31.68 -4.25
N PRO A 22 22.13 -31.34 -4.80
CA PRO A 22 22.37 -30.09 -5.52
C PRO A 22 21.38 -29.88 -6.68
N ASP A 23 21.10 -30.91 -7.47
CA ASP A 23 20.14 -30.83 -8.60
C ASP A 23 18.72 -30.46 -8.16
N LYS A 24 18.31 -30.89 -6.95
CA LYS A 24 16.99 -30.56 -6.41
C LYS A 24 16.93 -29.12 -5.89
N LEU A 25 18.04 -28.61 -5.37
CA LEU A 25 18.14 -27.22 -4.94
C LEU A 25 18.00 -26.26 -6.13
N GLU A 26 18.67 -26.54 -7.24
CA GLU A 26 18.58 -25.70 -8.45
C GLU A 26 17.14 -25.66 -9.00
N VAL A 27 16.46 -26.81 -9.06
CA VAL A 27 15.05 -26.87 -9.48
C VAL A 27 14.14 -26.10 -8.52
N LEU A 28 14.35 -26.21 -7.20
CA LEU A 28 13.57 -25.47 -6.21
C LEU A 28 13.80 -23.96 -6.32
N GLU A 29 15.04 -23.52 -6.53
CA GLU A 29 15.37 -22.11 -6.73
C GLU A 29 14.75 -21.54 -8.00
N ALA A 30 14.80 -22.28 -9.12
CA ALA A 30 14.13 -21.89 -10.36
C ALA A 30 12.59 -21.84 -10.20
N THR A 31 12.02 -22.77 -9.44
CA THR A 31 10.58 -22.77 -9.16
C THR A 31 10.20 -21.61 -8.23
N LYS A 32 11.08 -21.25 -7.29
CA LYS A 32 10.93 -20.09 -6.40
C LYS A 32 10.93 -18.77 -7.17
N SER A 33 11.88 -18.56 -8.07
CA SER A 33 11.93 -17.34 -8.89
C SER A 33 10.70 -17.23 -9.79
N ALA A 34 10.32 -18.32 -10.48
CA ALA A 34 9.11 -18.34 -11.30
C ALA A 34 7.83 -18.05 -10.50
N SER A 35 7.72 -18.60 -9.29
CA SER A 35 6.57 -18.36 -8.39
C SER A 35 6.54 -16.91 -7.91
N LYS A 36 7.71 -16.34 -7.57
CA LYS A 36 7.85 -14.92 -7.19
C LYS A 36 7.38 -14.01 -8.32
N ASP A 37 7.85 -14.24 -9.54
CA ASP A 37 7.49 -13.41 -10.70
C ASP A 37 6.01 -13.51 -11.05
N ALA A 38 5.43 -14.72 -10.95
CA ALA A 38 4.00 -14.94 -11.17
C ALA A 38 3.14 -14.20 -10.14
N LEU A 39 3.52 -14.24 -8.86
CA LEU A 39 2.81 -13.54 -7.78
C LEU A 39 2.93 -12.03 -7.90
N GLN A 40 4.11 -11.51 -8.24
CA GLN A 40 4.30 -10.09 -8.51
C GLN A 40 3.42 -9.62 -9.68
N SER A 41 3.46 -10.36 -10.79
CA SER A 41 2.65 -10.07 -11.97
C SER A 41 1.15 -10.09 -11.65
N PHE A 42 0.72 -11.04 -10.81
CA PHE A 42 -0.66 -11.11 -10.35
C PHE A 42 -1.08 -9.91 -9.50
N LEU A 43 -0.22 -9.45 -8.56
CA LEU A 43 -0.51 -8.26 -7.76
C LEU A 43 -0.58 -6.99 -8.62
N ILE A 44 0.32 -6.86 -9.60
CA ILE A 44 0.31 -5.75 -10.56
C ILE A 44 -0.96 -5.80 -11.39
N PHE A 45 -1.34 -6.97 -11.90
CA PHE A 45 -2.56 -7.16 -12.69
C PHE A 45 -3.84 -6.84 -11.89
N GLN A 46 -3.87 -7.17 -10.60
CA GLN A 46 -4.98 -6.84 -9.71
C GLN A 46 -4.97 -5.39 -9.19
N SER A 47 -3.92 -4.63 -9.51
CA SER A 47 -3.83 -3.26 -9.04
C SER A 47 -4.92 -2.41 -9.68
N TRP A 48 -5.43 -1.43 -8.92
CA TRP A 48 -6.51 -0.56 -9.38
C TRP A 48 -6.12 0.90 -9.20
N THR A 49 -6.60 1.74 -10.12
CA THR A 49 -6.29 3.17 -10.14
C THR A 49 -7.16 3.92 -9.14
N ILE A 50 -6.59 4.88 -8.42
CA ILE A 50 -7.30 5.60 -7.33
C ILE A 50 -8.53 6.35 -7.84
N ASP A 51 -8.51 6.83 -9.08
CA ASP A 51 -9.60 7.56 -9.75
C ASP A 51 -10.85 6.71 -9.99
N LYS A 52 -10.72 5.38 -9.94
CA LYS A 52 -11.81 4.44 -10.20
C LYS A 52 -12.17 3.68 -8.94
N SER A 53 -13.48 3.43 -8.80
CA SER A 53 -13.93 2.56 -7.72
C SER A 53 -13.35 1.16 -7.89
N PRO A 54 -12.76 0.58 -6.84
CA PRO A 54 -12.24 -0.77 -6.88
C PRO A 54 -13.37 -1.78 -7.12
N GLY A 55 -13.14 -2.74 -8.02
CA GLY A 55 -14.09 -3.83 -8.29
C GLY A 55 -14.03 -4.98 -7.27
N LEU A 56 -12.84 -5.21 -6.70
CA LEU A 56 -12.61 -6.25 -5.68
C LEU A 56 -12.73 -5.66 -4.28
N LYS A 57 -13.46 -6.35 -3.40
CA LYS A 57 -13.54 -5.99 -1.98
C LYS A 57 -12.38 -6.63 -1.21
N ARG A 58 -11.71 -5.86 -0.36
CA ARG A 58 -10.68 -6.38 0.56
C ARG A 58 -11.08 -6.03 1.98
N MET A 59 -11.58 -7.04 2.69
CA MET A 59 -12.11 -6.87 4.04
C MET A 59 -11.08 -7.21 5.11
N ILE A 60 -11.08 -6.44 6.19
CA ILE A 60 -10.38 -6.84 7.41
C ILE A 60 -11.17 -7.92 8.12
N LEU A 61 -10.54 -9.09 8.30
CA LEU A 61 -11.08 -10.13 9.15
C LEU A 61 -11.07 -9.68 10.62
N PRO A 62 -12.10 -10.05 11.41
CA PRO A 62 -12.12 -9.76 12.84
C PRO A 62 -10.88 -10.35 13.51
N SER A 63 -10.06 -9.47 14.08
CA SER A 63 -8.90 -9.85 14.88
C SER A 63 -9.29 -9.83 16.36
N SER A 64 -8.63 -10.67 17.16
CA SER A 64 -8.81 -10.73 18.62
C SER A 64 -8.44 -9.41 19.34
N SER A 65 -7.77 -8.49 18.65
CA SER A 65 -7.40 -7.18 19.19
C SER A 65 -8.60 -6.25 19.34
N THR A 66 -8.71 -5.60 20.50
CA THR A 66 -9.71 -4.58 20.82
C THR A 66 -9.38 -3.20 20.24
N LYS A 67 -8.16 -2.98 19.73
CA LYS A 67 -7.75 -1.67 19.19
C LYS A 67 -8.26 -1.48 17.75
N PRO A 68 -8.85 -0.32 17.42
CA PRO A 68 -9.21 -0.01 16.05
C PRO A 68 -7.95 0.06 15.19
N ARG A 69 -7.99 -0.60 14.04
CA ARG A 69 -6.88 -0.56 13.09
C ARG A 69 -6.87 0.76 12.34
N LYS A 70 -5.69 1.21 11.93
CA LYS A 70 -5.54 2.38 11.07
C LYS A 70 -4.86 1.98 9.77
N ILE A 71 -5.14 2.72 8.71
CA ILE A 71 -4.47 2.61 7.43
C ILE A 71 -3.66 3.87 7.18
N ALA A 72 -2.39 3.70 6.80
CA ALA A 72 -1.50 4.78 6.42
C ALA A 72 -1.75 5.18 4.97
N CYS A 73 -2.25 6.40 4.77
CA CYS A 73 -2.54 6.97 3.46
C CYS A 73 -1.53 8.08 3.14
N PRO A 74 -0.47 7.80 2.36
CA PRO A 74 0.53 8.80 1.99
C PRO A 74 -0.07 9.93 1.14
N ARG A 75 0.39 11.17 1.37
CA ARG A 75 -0.07 12.34 0.60
C ARG A 75 0.60 12.52 -0.77
N GLY A 76 1.70 11.82 -1.01
CA GLY A 76 2.57 12.03 -2.17
C GLY A 76 3.42 10.81 -2.53
N TYR A 77 4.13 10.87 -3.65
CA TYR A 77 5.02 9.82 -4.12
C TYR A 77 6.20 9.63 -3.20
N ARG A 78 6.29 8.41 -2.65
CA ARG A 78 7.26 8.03 -1.61
C ARG A 78 7.34 9.04 -0.46
N SER A 79 6.19 9.63 -0.11
CA SER A 79 6.12 10.67 0.92
C SER A 79 6.34 10.09 2.31
N ARG A 80 6.99 10.88 3.18
CA ARG A 80 7.07 10.59 4.62
C ARG A 80 5.83 11.04 5.38
N GLU A 81 5.01 11.88 4.75
CA GLU A 81 3.78 12.39 5.32
C GLU A 81 2.62 11.51 4.90
N TYR A 82 1.97 10.92 5.91
CA TYR A 82 0.81 10.08 5.76
C TYR A 82 -0.26 10.49 6.77
N ASP A 83 -1.51 10.39 6.33
CA ASP A 83 -2.65 10.50 7.22
C ASP A 83 -3.08 9.11 7.67
N LEU A 84 -3.40 8.98 8.95
CA LEU A 84 -3.87 7.72 9.53
C LEU A 84 -5.39 7.69 9.54
N VAL A 85 -5.98 6.84 8.72
CA VAL A 85 -7.44 6.69 8.61
C VAL A 85 -7.89 5.48 9.44
N GLY A 86 -8.88 5.65 10.30
CA GLY A 86 -9.43 4.54 11.09
C GLY A 86 -10.18 3.54 10.21
N VAL A 87 -9.92 2.24 10.41
CA VAL A 87 -10.57 1.16 9.69
C VAL A 87 -11.45 0.34 10.64
N PRO A 88 -12.78 0.36 10.45
CA PRO A 88 -13.70 -0.51 11.17
C PRO A 88 -13.49 -1.99 10.79
N VAL A 89 -13.77 -2.90 11.72
CA VAL A 89 -13.76 -4.34 11.45
C VAL A 89 -14.83 -4.68 10.40
N GLY A 90 -14.49 -5.53 9.42
CA GLY A 90 -15.39 -5.88 8.33
C GLY A 90 -15.58 -4.78 7.26
N ALA A 91 -14.93 -3.64 7.40
CA ALA A 91 -14.97 -2.60 6.36
C ALA A 91 -14.12 -3.00 5.14
N ASP A 92 -14.53 -2.49 3.98
CA ASP A 92 -13.79 -2.65 2.73
C ASP A 92 -12.67 -1.60 2.64
N LEU A 93 -11.42 -2.08 2.71
CA LEU A 93 -10.22 -1.26 2.65
C LEU A 93 -10.16 -0.44 1.38
N ASN A 94 -10.51 -1.08 0.27
CA ASN A 94 -10.50 -0.50 -1.06
C ASN A 94 -11.46 0.70 -1.13
N ALA A 95 -12.68 0.56 -0.60
CA ALA A 95 -13.64 1.66 -0.50
C ALA A 95 -13.16 2.80 0.41
N ILE A 96 -12.49 2.48 1.52
CA ILE A 96 -11.92 3.49 2.43
C ILE A 96 -10.83 4.30 1.76
N VAL A 97 -9.88 3.63 1.10
CA VAL A 97 -8.78 4.28 0.37
C VAL A 97 -9.34 5.17 -0.75
N HIS A 98 -10.26 4.65 -1.55
CA HIS A 98 -10.91 5.41 -2.63
C HIS A 98 -11.63 6.66 -2.08
N LYS A 99 -12.40 6.51 -0.99
CA LYS A 99 -13.08 7.63 -0.33
C LYS A 99 -12.09 8.66 0.23
N TYR A 100 -11.00 8.20 0.82
CA TYR A 100 -9.98 9.09 1.36
C TYR A 100 -9.39 9.97 0.27
N TYR A 101 -8.87 9.38 -0.81
CA TYR A 101 -8.18 10.14 -1.86
C TYR A 101 -9.13 11.01 -2.70
N ASN A 102 -10.29 10.50 -3.12
CA ASN A 102 -11.18 11.25 -4.02
C ASN A 102 -12.09 12.26 -3.32
N ILE A 103 -12.42 12.01 -2.04
CA ILE A 103 -13.39 12.85 -1.32
C ILE A 103 -12.69 13.68 -0.26
N THR A 104 -11.87 13.06 0.58
CA THR A 104 -11.32 13.74 1.76
C THR A 104 -10.14 14.60 1.37
N LEU A 105 -9.16 14.02 0.69
CA LEU A 105 -7.95 14.72 0.28
C LEU A 105 -8.28 15.81 -0.73
N THR A 106 -9.05 15.52 -1.79
CA THR A 106 -9.45 16.53 -2.78
C THR A 106 -10.16 17.73 -2.16
N LYS A 107 -11.00 17.54 -1.13
CA LYS A 107 -11.64 18.65 -0.40
C LYS A 107 -10.63 19.46 0.40
N ALA A 108 -9.76 18.80 1.16
CA ALA A 108 -8.72 19.47 1.94
C ALA A 108 -7.81 20.33 1.05
N ILE A 109 -7.42 19.80 -0.11
CA ILE A 109 -6.63 20.52 -1.11
C ILE A 109 -7.36 21.77 -1.60
N LYS A 110 -8.65 21.63 -1.95
CA LYS A 110 -9.46 22.76 -2.42
C LYS A 110 -9.62 23.84 -1.34
N GLU A 111 -9.80 23.45 -0.09
CA GLU A 111 -9.90 24.37 1.05
C GLU A 111 -8.57 25.09 1.32
N GLU A 112 -7.45 24.37 1.30
CA GLU A 112 -6.12 24.95 1.46
C GLU A 112 -5.80 25.95 0.34
N ALA A 113 -6.10 25.59 -0.91
CA ALA A 113 -5.94 26.49 -2.06
C ALA A 113 -6.78 27.76 -1.90
N LEU A 114 -8.03 27.64 -1.44
CA LEU A 114 -8.91 28.80 -1.20
C LEU A 114 -8.38 29.71 -0.07
N GLN A 115 -7.81 29.14 0.98
CA GLN A 115 -7.21 29.93 2.07
C GLN A 115 -5.97 30.67 1.59
N ASN A 116 -5.13 30.02 0.80
CA ASN A 116 -3.95 30.63 0.23
C ASN A 116 -4.31 31.77 -0.74
N ASP A 117 -5.29 31.57 -1.64
CA ASP A 117 -5.79 32.64 -2.52
C ASP A 117 -6.33 33.84 -1.72
N LYS A 118 -7.14 33.60 -0.69
CA LYS A 118 -7.61 34.68 0.22
C LYS A 118 -6.45 35.41 0.90
N ALA A 119 -5.41 34.70 1.30
CA ALA A 119 -4.21 35.31 1.90
C ALA A 119 -3.41 36.13 0.89
N HIS A 120 -3.33 35.68 -0.36
CA HIS A 120 -2.67 36.40 -1.45
C HIS A 120 -3.45 37.66 -1.87
N ARG A 121 -4.78 37.58 -2.04
CA ARG A 121 -5.62 38.75 -2.35
C ARG A 121 -5.46 39.86 -1.31
N LYS A 122 -5.55 39.53 -0.02
CA LYS A 122 -5.31 40.47 1.09
C LYS A 122 -3.96 41.21 1.03
N ARG A 123 -2.95 40.66 0.34
CA ARG A 123 -1.64 41.32 0.15
C ARG A 123 -1.66 42.28 -1.05
N VAL A 124 -2.34 41.92 -2.13
CA VAL A 124 -2.43 42.72 -3.37
C VAL A 124 -3.26 43.99 -3.14
N ASP A 125 -4.31 43.91 -2.32
CA ASP A 125 -5.19 45.03 -1.99
C ASP A 125 -4.46 46.18 -1.26
N LYS A 126 -3.28 45.93 -0.67
CA LYS A 126 -2.49 46.93 0.05
C LYS A 126 -1.53 47.73 -0.83
N SER A 127 -1.27 47.32 -2.07
CA SER A 127 -0.30 47.99 -2.97
C SER A 127 -0.91 48.57 -4.25
N GLY A 128 -2.23 48.60 -4.38
CA GLY A 128 -2.90 49.44 -5.38
C GLY A 128 -2.56 49.13 -6.85
N SER A 129 -2.59 47.85 -7.25
CA SER A 129 -2.65 47.50 -8.67
C SER A 129 -3.49 46.23 -8.88
N SER A 130 -4.76 46.43 -9.22
CA SER A 130 -5.69 45.38 -9.63
C SER A 130 -5.47 45.05 -11.10
N GLU A 131 -4.54 44.15 -11.40
CA GLU A 131 -4.45 43.46 -12.68
C GLU A 131 -4.27 41.96 -12.41
N MET A 132 -5.36 41.18 -12.48
CA MET A 132 -5.42 39.79 -13.00
C MET A 132 -6.62 39.03 -12.43
N ASP A 133 -7.77 39.15 -13.10
CA ASP A 133 -8.90 38.21 -13.01
C ASP A 133 -8.66 36.93 -13.85
N GLY A 134 -7.40 36.63 -14.24
CA GLY A 134 -7.07 35.61 -15.25
C GLY A 134 -6.49 34.29 -14.75
N TRP A 135 -6.22 34.12 -13.45
CA TRP A 135 -5.44 32.97 -12.94
C TRP A 135 -6.17 32.06 -11.95
N VAL A 136 -7.51 32.10 -11.89
CA VAL A 136 -8.28 31.25 -10.97
C VAL A 136 -8.38 29.78 -11.43
N ASN A 137 -7.93 29.43 -12.64
CA ASN A 137 -8.00 28.07 -13.17
C ASN A 137 -6.63 27.43 -13.56
N GLY A 138 -5.49 28.03 -13.19
CA GLY A 138 -4.24 27.78 -13.95
C GLY A 138 -3.04 27.12 -13.25
N GLY A 139 -2.85 27.23 -11.94
CA GLY A 139 -1.65 26.64 -11.34
C GLY A 139 -1.35 27.06 -9.91
N GLY A 140 -0.78 26.13 -9.14
CA GLY A 140 0.02 26.52 -7.98
C GLY A 140 0.06 25.59 -6.78
N TRP A 141 -0.72 24.51 -6.69
CA TRP A 141 -0.62 23.57 -5.57
C TRP A 141 -0.51 22.13 -6.07
N ASN A 142 0.75 21.74 -6.31
CA ASN A 142 1.15 20.38 -6.66
C ASN A 142 0.96 19.46 -5.45
N ILE A 143 -0.17 18.74 -5.40
CA ILE A 143 -0.12 17.35 -4.95
C ILE A 143 -0.11 16.52 -6.22
N THR A 144 1.09 16.11 -6.60
CA THR A 144 1.31 15.31 -7.80
C THR A 144 0.88 13.88 -7.53
N TYR A 145 -0.42 13.64 -7.69
CA TYR A 145 -0.95 12.44 -8.32
C TYR A 145 -2.20 12.86 -9.05
N VAL A 146 -2.16 12.75 -10.37
CA VAL A 146 -3.13 13.30 -11.35
C VAL A 146 -4.56 13.29 -10.79
N ALA A 147 -4.98 14.40 -10.18
CA ALA A 147 -6.37 14.60 -9.83
C ALA A 147 -7.14 14.75 -11.15
N GLY A 148 -8.25 14.03 -11.27
CA GLY A 148 -9.02 13.87 -12.51
C GLY A 148 -9.61 15.13 -13.15
N GLU A 149 -9.20 16.35 -12.78
CA GLU A 149 -9.54 17.57 -13.52
C GLU A 149 -8.40 18.59 -13.48
N GLY A 150 -7.88 18.96 -14.66
CA GLY A 150 -6.96 20.09 -14.85
C GLY A 150 -5.68 19.79 -15.65
N VAL A 151 -5.76 19.12 -16.81
CA VAL A 151 -4.61 18.91 -17.71
C VAL A 151 -4.48 20.11 -18.65
N THR A 152 -3.53 21.01 -18.39
CA THR A 152 -2.99 21.86 -19.47
C THR A 152 -2.07 21.03 -20.35
N GLN A 153 -2.33 21.10 -21.65
CA GLN A 153 -1.78 20.23 -22.69
C GLN A 153 -0.29 20.55 -22.94
N LYS A 154 0.63 19.96 -22.17
CA LYS A 154 2.05 19.82 -22.57
C LYS A 154 2.38 18.35 -22.80
N ARG A 155 2.39 18.05 -24.08
CA ARG A 155 2.52 16.74 -24.70
C ARG A 155 3.97 16.24 -24.47
N HIS A 156 4.09 15.18 -23.66
CA HIS A 156 5.08 14.08 -23.74
C HIS A 156 6.25 13.97 -22.73
N GLU A 157 6.56 14.98 -21.89
CA GLU A 157 7.56 14.85 -20.78
C GLU A 157 6.92 14.78 -19.37
N TYR A 158 5.59 14.86 -19.29
CA TYR A 158 4.82 15.16 -18.09
C TYR A 158 3.86 14.04 -17.63
N LEU A 159 4.15 12.78 -17.95
CA LEU A 159 3.42 11.68 -17.31
C LEU A 159 3.96 11.53 -15.89
N GLY A 160 3.47 12.36 -14.98
CA GLY A 160 3.71 12.23 -13.55
C GLY A 160 3.25 10.87 -13.04
N PRO A 161 3.59 10.53 -11.79
CA PRO A 161 3.28 9.23 -11.22
C PRO A 161 1.78 8.87 -11.38
N ALA A 162 1.52 7.63 -11.79
CA ALA A 162 0.21 7.02 -11.93
C ALA A 162 0.05 5.89 -10.90
N PRO A 163 -0.15 6.25 -9.62
CA PRO A 163 -0.20 5.28 -8.54
C PRO A 163 -1.47 4.41 -8.63
N MET A 164 -1.25 3.11 -8.48
CA MET A 164 -2.25 2.08 -8.40
C MET A 164 -2.09 1.34 -7.07
N VAL A 165 -3.21 0.97 -6.47
CA VAL A 165 -3.22 0.19 -5.24
C VAL A 165 -3.08 -1.29 -5.62
N ALA A 166 -1.93 -1.89 -5.38
CA ALA A 166 -1.65 -3.31 -5.63
C ALA A 166 -2.12 -4.19 -4.47
N GLY A 167 -2.10 -3.67 -3.25
CA GLY A 167 -2.57 -4.41 -2.09
C GLY A 167 -2.31 -3.74 -0.75
N TYR A 168 -2.28 -4.58 0.30
CA TYR A 168 -2.14 -4.13 1.68
C TYR A 168 -1.19 -5.05 2.44
N ARG A 169 -0.33 -4.45 3.27
CA ARG A 169 0.57 -5.16 4.20
C ARG A 169 -0.02 -5.16 5.61
N ASN A 170 0.52 -6.03 6.46
CA ASN A 170 0.21 -6.13 7.89
C ASN A 170 -1.25 -6.50 8.19
N LEU A 171 -2.00 -7.07 7.25
CA LEU A 171 -3.40 -7.46 7.47
C LEU A 171 -3.57 -8.42 8.66
N ASN A 172 -2.60 -9.30 8.89
CA ASN A 172 -2.63 -10.28 9.98
C ASN A 172 -1.94 -9.81 11.26
N ASN A 173 -1.27 -8.66 11.26
CA ASN A 173 -0.60 -8.13 12.45
C ASN A 173 -1.44 -7.04 13.12
N PRO A 174 -2.13 -7.33 14.25
CA PRO A 174 -2.99 -6.35 14.91
C PRO A 174 -2.22 -5.21 15.60
N LYS A 175 -0.90 -5.34 15.78
CA LYS A 175 -0.06 -4.32 16.42
C LYS A 175 0.42 -3.26 15.44
N GLN A 176 0.40 -3.55 14.15
CA GLN A 176 0.89 -2.68 13.10
C GLN A 176 -0.28 -2.05 12.33
N ASP A 177 -0.06 -0.82 11.88
CA ASP A 177 -0.97 -0.15 10.98
C ASP A 177 -0.94 -0.82 9.59
N ILE A 178 -2.05 -0.72 8.89
CA ILE A 178 -2.20 -1.24 7.54
C ILE A 178 -1.47 -0.31 6.60
N GLN A 179 -0.57 -0.86 5.82
CA GLN A 179 0.17 -0.10 4.82
C GLN A 179 -0.36 -0.46 3.43
N ILE A 180 -0.42 0.55 2.56
CA ILE A 180 -0.85 0.38 1.17
C ILE A 180 0.37 0.02 0.33
N LEU A 181 0.27 -1.06 -0.44
CA LEU A 181 1.25 -1.43 -1.45
C LEU A 181 0.88 -0.72 -2.75
N TRP A 182 1.75 0.18 -3.18
CA TRP A 182 1.57 0.98 -4.39
C TRP A 182 2.37 0.39 -5.55
N TYR A 183 1.81 0.51 -6.75
CA TYR A 183 2.46 0.25 -8.02
C TYR A 183 2.25 1.44 -8.95
N ASP A 184 3.29 1.89 -9.65
CA ASP A 184 3.17 2.95 -10.65
C ASP A 184 3.28 2.33 -12.04
N ASN A 185 2.23 2.46 -12.84
CA ASN A 185 2.23 1.85 -14.16
C ASN A 185 3.18 2.54 -15.15
N PHE A 186 3.55 3.81 -14.92
CA PHE A 186 4.47 4.55 -15.79
C PHE A 186 5.91 4.39 -15.34
N LEU A 187 6.18 4.54 -14.04
CA LEU A 187 7.52 4.39 -13.48
C LEU A 187 7.91 2.91 -13.27
N GLN A 188 6.94 1.99 -13.39
CA GLN A 188 7.07 0.57 -13.05
C GLN A 188 7.62 0.35 -11.63
N ASP A 189 7.41 1.34 -10.75
CA ASP A 189 7.93 1.34 -9.40
C ASP A 189 6.94 0.72 -8.42
N ARG A 190 7.47 0.10 -7.37
CA ARG A 190 6.71 -0.55 -6.30
C ARG A 190 7.15 0.06 -4.99
N TRP A 191 6.25 0.74 -4.28
CA TRP A 191 6.59 1.38 -3.01
C TRP A 191 5.52 1.23 -1.94
N CYS A 192 5.99 1.22 -0.71
CA CYS A 192 5.21 1.18 0.50
C CYS A 192 5.86 2.22 1.43
N GLU A 193 5.16 3.33 1.67
CA GLU A 193 5.74 4.48 2.37
C GLU A 193 7.02 4.98 1.68
N LYS A 194 8.17 4.90 2.36
CA LYS A 194 9.48 5.33 1.85
C LYS A 194 10.25 4.20 1.15
N GLU A 195 9.83 2.96 1.38
CA GLU A 195 10.57 1.77 0.96
C GLU A 195 9.96 1.20 -0.31
N THR A 196 10.76 0.44 -1.05
CA THR A 196 10.25 -0.44 -2.09
C THR A 196 9.77 -1.72 -1.44
N TRP A 197 8.61 -2.22 -1.82
CA TRP A 197 8.19 -3.56 -1.38
C TRP A 197 8.58 -4.60 -2.43
N ASP A 198 8.88 -5.79 -1.95
CA ASP A 198 9.07 -6.97 -2.77
C ASP A 198 8.26 -8.15 -2.18
N ILE A 199 8.04 -9.16 -3.02
CA ILE A 199 7.46 -10.43 -2.60
C ILE A 199 8.59 -11.43 -2.56
N ASP A 200 8.81 -12.03 -1.40
CA ASP A 200 9.69 -13.17 -1.27
C ASP A 200 8.86 -14.43 -1.03
N VAL A 201 9.32 -15.52 -1.61
CA VAL A 201 8.67 -16.82 -1.49
C VAL A 201 9.61 -17.73 -0.72
N GLU A 202 9.19 -18.19 0.46
CA GLU A 202 9.92 -19.17 1.23
C GLU A 202 9.37 -20.56 0.92
N ILE A 203 10.28 -21.51 0.71
CA ILE A 203 9.97 -22.92 0.52
C ILE A 203 10.41 -23.62 1.80
N SER A 204 9.46 -24.11 2.58
CA SER A 204 9.74 -25.10 3.63
C SER A 204 9.50 -26.49 3.06
N VAL A 205 10.38 -27.42 3.40
CA VAL A 205 10.20 -28.83 3.05
C VAL A 205 9.89 -29.57 4.34
N ASP A 206 8.71 -30.18 4.40
CA ASP A 206 8.30 -30.97 5.55
C ASP A 206 9.11 -32.25 5.67
N ALA A 207 9.07 -32.89 6.84
CA ALA A 207 9.72 -34.19 7.08
C ALA A 207 9.29 -35.31 6.11
N LYS A 208 8.19 -35.11 5.37
CA LYS A 208 7.68 -36.01 4.32
C LYS A 208 8.24 -35.71 2.91
N GLY A 209 9.02 -34.65 2.76
CA GLY A 209 9.52 -34.18 1.46
C GLY A 209 8.51 -33.37 0.65
N GLU A 210 7.39 -32.96 1.25
CA GLU A 210 6.41 -32.08 0.62
C GLU A 210 6.85 -30.61 0.82
N ALA A 211 6.77 -29.82 -0.26
CA ALA A 211 7.11 -28.41 -0.23
C ALA A 211 5.89 -27.57 0.15
N GLU A 212 5.97 -26.84 1.25
CA GLU A 212 5.03 -25.81 1.64
C GLU A 212 5.57 -24.44 1.21
N TRP A 213 4.69 -23.63 0.61
CA TRP A 213 5.03 -22.33 0.03
C TRP A 213 4.48 -21.22 0.91
N THR A 214 5.35 -20.43 1.52
CA THR A 214 4.95 -19.29 2.35
C THR A 214 5.32 -17.98 1.65
N MET A 215 4.32 -17.12 1.43
CA MET A 215 4.54 -15.78 0.90
C MET A 215 5.00 -14.84 2.02
N LEU A 216 6.17 -14.24 1.84
CA LEU A 216 6.71 -13.20 2.68
C LEU A 216 6.62 -11.87 1.91
N GLN A 217 6.10 -10.84 2.56
CA GLN A 217 6.15 -9.48 2.04
C GLN A 217 7.26 -8.75 2.81
N SER A 218 8.34 -8.40 2.12
CA SER A 218 9.49 -7.67 2.67
C SER A 218 9.31 -6.17 2.58
#